data_AF-A0A0D5XSA8-F1
#
_entry.id   AF-A0A0D5XSA8-F1
#
_cell.length_a   1.000
_cell.length_b   1.000
_cell.length_c   1.000
_cell.angle_alpha   90.00
_cell.angle_beta   90.00
_cell.angle_gamma   90.00
#
_symmetry.space_group_name_H-M   'P 1'
#
loop_
_entity.id
_entity.type
_entity.pdbx_description
1 polymer ?
#
loop_
_entity_poly.entity_id
_entity_poly.type
_entity_poly.pdbx_seq_one_letter_code
_entity_poly.pdbx_strand_id
1 'polypeptide(L)'
;MSTTKKLRLGPLPKTESVKLTFACPASLKADLDRYAALHAQTYGEAVDAATLIPHMIEAFMAGDRGFRRGTKLRKSATQIQPLTERQDSQQQG
;
A
#
# COMPACT_ATOMS: atom_id res chain seq x y z
N MET A 1 17.59 -41.87 -3.16
CA MET A 1 18.10 -40.49 -3.06
C MET A 1 17.60 -39.71 -4.29
N SER A 2 16.42 -39.09 -4.23
CA SER A 2 15.88 -38.32 -5.37
C SER A 2 16.07 -36.83 -5.10
N THR A 3 16.89 -36.17 -5.91
CA THR A 3 17.28 -34.77 -5.77
C THR A 3 16.19 -33.87 -6.33
N THR A 4 15.29 -33.40 -5.47
CA THR A 4 14.30 -32.37 -5.82
C THR A 4 15.02 -31.08 -6.22
N LYS A 5 15.07 -30.82 -7.54
CA LYS A 5 15.52 -29.56 -8.12
C LYS A 5 14.66 -28.42 -7.58
N LYS A 6 15.24 -27.60 -6.69
CA LYS A 6 14.60 -26.41 -6.13
C LYS A 6 14.32 -25.43 -7.27
N LEU A 7 13.04 -25.13 -7.51
CA LEU A 7 12.64 -24.11 -8.48
C LEU A 7 13.24 -22.76 -8.06
N ARG A 8 13.80 -22.02 -9.02
CA ARG A 8 14.42 -20.70 -8.80
C ARG A 8 13.41 -19.63 -8.44
N LEU A 9 12.12 -19.90 -8.69
CA LEU A 9 11.02 -19.05 -8.26
C LEU A 9 10.56 -19.52 -6.89
N GLY A 10 10.77 -18.66 -5.88
CA GLY A 10 10.18 -18.84 -4.56
C GLY A 10 8.66 -18.74 -4.60
N PRO A 11 7.97 -19.02 -3.49
CA PRO A 11 6.52 -18.86 -3.43
C PRO A 11 6.11 -17.44 -3.86
N LEU A 12 5.11 -17.36 -4.73
CA LEU A 12 4.62 -16.09 -5.23
C LEU A 12 4.03 -15.26 -4.08
N PRO A 13 4.22 -13.93 -4.10
CA PRO A 13 3.59 -13.05 -3.11
C PRO A 13 2.07 -13.23 -3.17
N LYS A 14 1.45 -13.32 -1.98
CA LYS A 14 -0.01 -13.36 -1.89
C LYS A 14 -0.55 -11.96 -2.14
N THR A 15 -1.27 -11.78 -3.22
CA THR A 15 -2.08 -10.56 -3.43
C THR A 15 -3.37 -10.72 -2.65
N GLU A 16 -3.49 -10.02 -1.52
CA GLU A 16 -4.72 -10.00 -0.73
C GLU A 16 -5.59 -8.82 -1.16
N SER A 17 -6.79 -9.12 -1.67
CA SER A 17 -7.80 -8.12 -2.00
C SER A 17 -8.90 -8.12 -0.94
N VAL A 18 -9.21 -6.97 -0.36
CA VAL A 18 -10.29 -6.81 0.61
C VAL A 18 -11.49 -6.14 -0.06
N LYS A 19 -12.66 -6.77 0.00
CA LYS A 19 -13.91 -6.18 -0.47
C LYS A 19 -14.52 -5.31 0.63
N LEU A 20 -14.79 -4.04 0.33
CA LEU A 20 -15.48 -3.12 1.21
C LEU A 20 -16.87 -2.81 0.66
N THR A 21 -17.86 -2.67 1.54
CA THR A 21 -19.23 -2.27 1.20
C THR A 21 -19.61 -1.06 2.06
N PHE A 22 -20.14 -0.01 1.43
CA PHE A 22 -20.58 1.19 2.11
C PHE A 22 -21.89 1.71 1.49
N ALA A 23 -22.67 2.44 2.28
CA ALA A 23 -23.83 3.15 1.76
C ALA A 23 -23.35 4.39 1.00
N CYS A 24 -23.52 4.40 -0.31
CA CYS A 24 -23.20 5.54 -1.16
C CYS A 24 -24.44 6.43 -1.32
N PRO A 25 -24.40 7.71 -0.89
CA PRO A 25 -25.50 8.64 -1.16
C PRO A 25 -25.77 8.75 -2.67
N ALA A 26 -27.05 8.86 -3.05
CA ALA A 26 -27.45 8.90 -4.46
C ALA A 26 -26.79 10.06 -5.24
N SER A 27 -26.65 11.22 -4.61
CA SER A 27 -25.95 12.38 -5.19
C SER A 27 -24.48 12.06 -5.50
N LEU A 28 -23.78 11.41 -4.55
CA LEU A 28 -22.39 11.00 -4.75
C LEU A 28 -22.26 9.99 -5.89
N LYS A 29 -23.17 9.01 -5.98
CA LYS A 29 -23.17 8.05 -7.10
C LYS A 29 -23.34 8.76 -8.45
N ALA A 30 -24.26 9.72 -8.54
CA ALA A 30 -24.48 10.49 -9.77
C ALA A 30 -23.24 11.31 -10.18
N ASP A 31 -22.55 11.91 -9.22
CA ASP A 31 -21.32 12.65 -9.49
C ASP A 31 -20.16 11.72 -9.91
N LEU A 32 -20.05 10.54 -9.30
CA LEU A 32 -19.09 9.52 -9.70
C LEU A 32 -19.34 9.00 -11.13
N ASP A 33 -20.61 8.80 -11.50
CA ASP A 33 -20.98 8.38 -12.85
C ASP A 33 -20.65 9.45 -13.90
N ARG A 34 -20.93 10.73 -13.56
CA ARG A 34 -20.54 11.86 -14.40
C ARG A 34 -19.02 11.93 -14.57
N TYR A 35 -18.28 11.73 -13.49
CA TYR A 35 -16.81 11.73 -13.54
C TYR A 35 -16.27 10.60 -14.43
N ALA A 36 -16.83 9.40 -14.30
CA ALA A 36 -16.48 8.25 -15.14
C ALA A 36 -16.76 8.52 -16.64
N ALA A 37 -17.89 9.14 -16.95
CA ALA A 37 -18.22 9.55 -18.31
C ALA A 37 -17.24 10.60 -18.87
N LEU A 38 -16.82 11.57 -18.05
CA LEU A 38 -15.81 12.57 -18.44
C LEU A 38 -14.43 11.93 -18.65
N HIS A 39 -14.06 10.98 -17.79
CA HIS A 39 -12.83 10.20 -17.94
C HIS A 39 -12.83 9.43 -19.27
N ALA A 40 -13.95 8.76 -19.60
CA ALA A 40 -14.09 8.04 -20.85
C ALA A 40 -14.00 8.95 -22.09
N GLN A 41 -14.60 10.14 -22.02
CA GLN A 41 -14.46 11.15 -23.08
C GLN A 41 -13.01 11.63 -23.26
N THR A 42 -12.26 11.72 -22.15
CA THR A 42 -10.88 12.23 -22.17
C THR A 42 -9.89 11.19 -22.66
N TYR A 43 -10.04 9.93 -22.25
CA TYR A 43 -9.06 8.86 -22.50
C TYR A 43 -9.53 7.80 -23.50
N GLY A 44 -10.77 7.91 -24.02
CA GLY A 44 -11.31 7.02 -25.05
C GLY A 44 -11.76 5.64 -24.54
N GLU A 45 -11.69 5.40 -23.23
CA GLU A 45 -12.05 4.12 -22.61
C GLU A 45 -13.14 4.29 -21.55
N ALA A 46 -14.25 3.59 -21.75
CA ALA A 46 -15.34 3.54 -20.78
C ALA A 46 -14.89 2.82 -19.51
N VAL A 47 -14.94 3.52 -18.38
CA VAL A 47 -14.60 2.98 -17.06
C VAL A 47 -15.79 3.13 -16.13
N ASP A 48 -16.01 2.17 -15.24
CA ASP A 48 -17.04 2.27 -14.21
C ASP A 48 -16.51 3.05 -12.99
N ALA A 49 -17.40 3.75 -12.31
CA ALA A 49 -17.12 4.44 -11.05
C ALA A 49 -16.47 3.50 -10.02
N ALA A 50 -16.90 2.24 -9.91
CA ALA A 50 -16.33 1.28 -8.96
C ALA A 50 -14.86 0.96 -9.26
N THR A 51 -14.41 1.10 -10.50
CA THR A 51 -13.01 0.93 -10.89
C THR A 51 -12.18 2.16 -10.54
N LEU A 52 -12.77 3.35 -10.64
CA LEU A 52 -12.09 4.61 -10.32
C LEU A 52 -11.98 4.85 -8.80
N ILE A 53 -12.99 4.45 -8.02
CA ILE A 53 -13.05 4.72 -6.57
C ILE A 53 -11.76 4.32 -5.83
N PRO A 54 -11.18 3.11 -5.99
CA PRO A 54 -9.94 2.76 -5.32
C PRO A 54 -8.79 3.72 -5.62
N HIS A 55 -8.61 4.09 -6.89
CA HIS A 55 -7.56 5.02 -7.31
C HIS A 55 -7.77 6.43 -6.78
N MET A 56 -9.03 6.90 -6.74
CA MET A 56 -9.36 8.21 -6.17
C MET A 56 -9.06 8.26 -4.68
N ILE A 57 -9.39 7.20 -3.94
CA ILE A 57 -9.11 7.10 -2.50
C ILE A 57 -7.59 7.04 -2.24
N GLU A 58 -6.85 6.28 -3.04
CA GLU A 58 -5.39 6.21 -2.93
C GLU A 58 -4.74 7.58 -3.16
N ALA A 59 -5.14 8.27 -4.23
CA ALA A 59 -4.66 9.62 -4.54
C ALA A 59 -5.00 10.62 -3.41
N PHE A 60 -6.22 10.53 -2.85
CA PHE A 60 -6.64 11.33 -1.71
C PHE A 60 -5.72 11.11 -0.49
N MET A 61 -5.49 9.84 -0.12
CA MET A 61 -4.62 9.48 1.03
C MET A 61 -3.17 9.91 0.81
N ALA A 62 -2.66 9.80 -0.41
CA ALA A 62 -1.31 10.24 -0.78
C ALA A 62 -1.16 11.78 -0.72
N GLY A 63 -2.23 12.50 -1.05
CA GLY A 63 -2.30 13.96 -0.99
C GLY A 63 -2.46 14.54 0.42
N ASP A 64 -3.03 13.79 1.36
CA ASP A 64 -3.26 14.26 2.73
C ASP A 64 -1.96 14.35 3.55
N ARG A 65 -1.42 15.56 3.64
CA ARG A 65 -0.19 15.86 4.42
C ARG A 65 -0.36 15.61 5.92
N GLY A 66 -1.56 15.82 6.47
CA GLY A 66 -1.86 15.58 7.88
C GLY A 66 -1.80 14.09 8.20
N PHE A 67 -2.41 13.28 7.33
CA PHE A 67 -2.34 11.82 7.39
C PHE A 67 -0.88 11.31 7.28
N ARG A 68 -0.11 11.84 6.31
CA ARG A 68 1.29 11.44 6.10
C ARG A 68 2.25 11.81 7.24
N ARG A 69 1.94 12.81 8.06
CA ARG A 69 2.79 13.22 9.19
C ARG A 69 2.71 12.23 10.35
N GLY A 70 1.55 11.58 10.56
CA GLY A 70 1.36 10.58 11.60
C GLY A 70 2.02 9.23 11.32
N THR A 71 2.26 8.88 10.05
CA THR A 71 2.86 7.59 9.67
C THR A 71 4.38 7.54 9.84
N LYS A 72 5.07 8.69 9.85
CA LYS A 72 6.53 8.75 10.06
C LYS A 72 6.96 8.42 11.49
N LEU A 73 6.13 8.71 12.49
CA LEU A 73 6.44 8.41 13.89
C LEU A 73 6.39 6.92 14.23
N ARG A 74 5.71 6.10 13.42
CA ARG A 74 5.57 4.65 13.68
C ARG A 74 6.70 3.79 13.10
N LYS A 75 7.50 4.32 12.16
CA LYS A 75 8.63 3.57 11.56
C LYS A 75 9.92 3.64 12.38
N SER A 76 10.05 4.59 13.29
CA SER A 76 11.25 4.75 14.13
C SER A 76 11.30 3.80 15.34
N ALA A 77 10.24 3.04 15.62
CA ALA A 77 10.18 2.15 16.78
C ALA A 77 10.63 0.69 16.51
N THR A 78 11.03 0.34 15.28
CA THR A 78 11.34 -1.06 14.90
C THR A 78 12.81 -1.31 14.53
N GLN A 79 13.71 -0.33 14.72
CA GLN A 79 15.14 -0.53 14.52
C GLN A 79 15.94 -0.15 15.76
N ILE A 80 15.74 -0.88 16.85
CA ILE A 80 16.79 -1.00 17.88
C ILE A 80 17.57 -2.27 17.53
N GLN A 81 18.76 -2.08 16.95
CA GLN A 81 19.73 -3.15 16.72
C GLN A 81 20.27 -3.61 18.08
N PRO A 82 20.47 -4.93 18.31
CA PRO A 82 21.12 -5.40 19.52
C PRO A 82 22.57 -4.91 19.54
N LEU A 83 22.97 -4.30 20.65
CA LEU A 83 24.33 -3.83 20.89
C LEU A 83 25.22 -5.07 21.13
N THR A 84 25.81 -5.61 20.07
CA THR A 84 26.78 -6.70 20.21
C THR A 84 27.99 -6.23 21.01
N GLU A 85 28.36 -7.07 21.97
CA GLU A 85 29.42 -6.94 22.96
C GLU A 85 30.72 -6.34 22.41
N ARG A 86 31.20 -5.28 23.07
CA ARG A 86 32.60 -4.89 23.03
C ARG A 86 33.33 -5.64 24.14
N GLN A 87 33.81 -6.84 23.83
CA GLN A 87 35.00 -7.38 24.50
C GLN A 87 36.23 -6.94 23.69
N ASP A 88 37.34 -6.86 24.42
CA ASP A 88 38.67 -6.43 24.02
C ASP A 88 38.91 -4.91 24.00
N SER A 89 39.59 -4.46 25.06
CA SER A 89 40.84 -3.68 25.01
C SER A 89 40.98 -2.75 26.22
N GLN A 90 41.23 -3.28 27.42
CA GLN A 90 42.04 -2.57 28.43
C GLN A 90 43.03 -3.54 29.08
N GLN A 91 44.21 -3.52 28.48
CA GLN A 91 45.50 -3.78 29.10
C GLN A 91 45.68 -2.84 30.30
N GLN A 92 46.17 -3.32 31.44
CA GLN A 92 47.31 -2.75 32.20
C GLN A 92 47.35 -3.26 33.65
N GLY A 93 48.56 -3.60 34.11
CA GLY A 93 48.94 -3.63 35.53
C GLY A 93 49.30 -5.01 36.05
#